data_AF-A0A7Y4LDG1-F1
#
_entry.id   AF-A0A7Y4LDG1-F1
#
_cell.length_a   1.000
_cell.length_b   1.000
_cell.length_c   1.000
_cell.angle_alpha   90.00
_cell.angle_beta   90.00
_cell.angle_gamma   90.00
#
_symmetry.space_group_name_H-M   'P 1'
#
loop_
_entity.id
_entity.type
_entity.pdbx_description
1 polymer ?
#
loop_
_entity_poly.entity_id
_entity_poly.type
_entity_poly.pdbx_seq_one_letter_code
_entity_poly.pdbx_strand_id
1 'polypeptide(L)'
;MYPESSVWLIIVLAIICANVPFLTERMFAFVPVRMKGEPEKFAGFYLIRAFVFYGVMGCAFYLTTEVVLPMSAKLFGLVLFIVLFAMPGFLYSRYVAVKPVWARMVELLLLVCFIAAVGFFIESYYANRFTQSWQFYAIGICLFVLLAFPGFVWRHLMRHPGLGQGHME
;
A
#
# COMPACT_ATOMS: atom_id res chain seq x y z
N MET A 1 -8.26 -26.09 -5.55
CA MET A 1 -9.12 -24.95 -5.92
C MET A 1 -8.49 -24.32 -7.15
N TYR A 2 -9.24 -24.08 -8.22
CA TYR A 2 -8.66 -23.83 -9.54
C TYR A 2 -7.74 -22.58 -9.54
N PRO A 3 -6.51 -22.67 -10.10
CA PRO A 3 -5.56 -21.55 -10.13
C PRO A 3 -6.14 -20.29 -10.78
N GLU A 4 -7.08 -20.44 -11.71
CA GLU A 4 -7.82 -19.33 -12.33
C GLU A 4 -8.57 -18.45 -11.33
N SER A 5 -9.15 -19.02 -10.27
CA SER A 5 -9.89 -18.26 -9.25
C SER A 5 -8.94 -17.38 -8.42
N SER A 6 -7.74 -17.88 -8.11
CA SER A 6 -6.73 -17.12 -7.37
C SER A 6 -6.17 -15.96 -8.18
N VAL A 7 -6.00 -16.12 -9.49
CA VAL A 7 -5.54 -15.04 -10.37
C VAL A 7 -6.56 -13.90 -10.40
N TRP A 8 -7.84 -14.20 -10.59
CA TRP A 8 -8.90 -13.19 -10.56
C TRP A 8 -8.99 -12.47 -9.20
N LEU A 9 -8.82 -13.20 -8.08
CA LEU A 9 -8.78 -12.59 -6.75
C LEU A 9 -7.64 -11.56 -6.63
N ILE A 10 -6.43 -11.89 -7.09
CA ILE A 10 -5.28 -10.97 -7.06
C ILE A 10 -5.53 -9.77 -7.97
N ILE A 11 -6.11 -9.97 -9.15
CA ILE A 11 -6.41 -8.87 -10.08
C ILE A 11 -7.44 -7.91 -9.47
N VAL A 12 -8.55 -8.42 -8.95
CA VAL A 12 -9.59 -7.59 -8.31
C VAL A 12 -9.01 -6.86 -7.10
N LEU A 13 -8.23 -7.56 -6.28
CA LEU A 13 -7.53 -6.95 -5.15
C LEU A 13 -6.57 -5.85 -5.62
N ALA A 14 -5.83 -6.07 -6.69
CA ALA A 14 -4.89 -5.09 -7.26
C ALA A 14 -5.61 -3.85 -7.78
N ILE A 15 -6.74 -4.00 -8.45
CA ILE A 15 -7.58 -2.88 -8.92
C ILE A 15 -8.05 -2.04 -7.72
N ILE A 16 -8.55 -2.68 -6.66
CA ILE A 16 -9.02 -1.98 -5.46
C ILE A 16 -7.83 -1.26 -4.80
N CYS A 17 -6.76 -1.99 -4.49
CA CYS A 17 -5.57 -1.47 -3.84
C CYS A 17 -4.93 -0.31 -4.61
N ALA A 18 -4.84 -0.38 -5.95
CA ALA A 18 -4.28 0.68 -6.79
C ALA A 18 -5.05 2.00 -6.69
N ASN A 19 -6.36 1.94 -6.45
CA ASN A 19 -7.25 3.11 -6.45
C ASN A 19 -7.53 3.65 -5.03
N VAL A 20 -7.43 2.81 -3.99
CA VAL A 20 -7.57 3.19 -2.57
C VAL A 20 -6.77 4.43 -2.15
N PRO A 21 -5.47 4.61 -2.51
CA PRO A 21 -4.70 5.79 -2.06
C PRO A 21 -5.21 7.10 -2.69
N PHE A 22 -5.88 7.02 -3.84
CA PHE A 22 -6.44 8.18 -4.53
C PHE A 22 -7.86 8.49 -4.08
N LEU A 23 -8.69 7.48 -3.86
CA LEU A 23 -10.08 7.67 -3.43
C LEU A 23 -10.19 8.08 -1.95
N THR A 24 -9.22 7.71 -1.11
CA THR A 24 -9.26 7.98 0.32
C THR A 24 -8.28 9.08 0.74
N GLU A 25 -8.63 9.81 1.79
CA GLU A 25 -7.73 10.76 2.47
C GLU A 25 -6.98 10.11 3.64
N ARG A 26 -7.23 8.81 3.89
CA ARG A 26 -6.61 8.02 4.95
C ARG A 26 -5.19 7.65 4.58
N MET A 27 -4.21 7.96 5.43
CA MET A 27 -2.81 7.66 5.15
C MET A 27 -2.48 6.20 5.40
N PHE A 28 -1.93 5.51 4.43
CA PHE A 28 -1.52 4.11 4.61
C PHE A 28 -0.01 3.95 4.85
N ALA A 29 0.74 5.06 4.77
CA ALA A 29 2.18 5.09 5.01
C ALA A 29 2.53 6.12 6.09
N PHE A 30 3.40 5.75 7.03
CA PHE A 30 4.00 6.70 7.94
C PHE A 30 5.07 7.51 7.21
N VAL A 31 4.75 8.77 6.95
CA VAL A 31 5.69 9.72 6.36
C VAL A 31 6.66 10.21 7.44
N PRO A 32 7.97 10.34 7.14
CA PRO A 32 8.99 10.84 8.08
C PRO A 32 8.88 12.35 8.40
N VAL A 33 7.85 13.02 7.88
CA VAL A 33 7.67 14.47 7.95
C VAL A 33 6.44 14.80 8.78
N ARG A 34 6.57 15.82 9.63
CA ARG A 34 5.48 16.39 10.42
C ARG A 34 4.31 16.79 9.51
N MET A 35 3.10 16.39 9.87
CA MET A 35 1.88 16.84 9.22
C MET A 35 1.24 18.00 9.98
N LYS A 36 0.60 18.90 9.25
CA LYS A 36 -0.03 20.12 9.78
C LYS A 36 -1.25 19.74 10.64
N GLY A 37 -1.04 19.50 11.93
CA GLY A 37 -2.08 19.08 12.89
C GLY A 37 -1.60 18.17 14.01
N GLU A 38 -0.41 17.56 13.92
CA GLU A 38 0.17 16.77 15.02
C GLU A 38 0.73 17.65 16.15
N PRO A 39 0.62 17.21 17.42
CA PRO A 39 1.22 17.91 18.56
C PRO A 39 2.74 18.05 18.38
N GLU A 40 3.28 19.19 18.81
CA GLU A 40 4.71 19.50 18.77
C GLU A 40 5.50 18.40 19.52
N LYS A 41 6.20 17.55 18.78
CA LYS A 41 7.13 16.53 19.29
C LYS A 41 8.46 16.70 18.59
N PHE A 42 9.53 16.20 19.22
CA PHE A 42 10.87 16.23 18.66
C PHE A 42 10.93 15.60 17.26
N ALA A 43 11.66 16.22 16.32
CA ALA A 43 11.76 15.76 14.93
C ALA A 43 12.21 14.28 14.81
N GLY A 44 13.09 13.83 15.70
CA GLY A 44 13.55 12.44 15.75
C GLY A 44 12.45 11.42 16.10
N PHE A 45 11.39 11.81 16.81
CA PHE A 45 10.26 10.91 17.10
C PHE A 45 9.56 10.45 15.82
N TYR A 46 9.40 11.36 14.84
CA TYR A 46 8.77 11.06 13.55
C TYR A 46 9.61 10.10 12.71
N LEU A 47 10.93 10.27 12.74
CA LEU A 47 11.88 9.38 12.05
C LEU A 47 11.91 7.99 12.71
N ILE A 48 11.99 7.92 14.04
CA ILE A 48 11.98 6.65 14.77
C ILE A 48 10.67 5.91 14.51
N ARG A 49 9.53 6.60 14.58
CA ARG A 49 8.21 6.01 14.29
C ARG A 49 8.15 5.44 12.87
N ALA A 50 8.58 6.22 11.88
CA ALA A 50 8.61 5.76 10.49
C ALA A 50 9.55 4.57 10.32
N PHE A 51 10.76 4.63 10.87
CA PHE A 51 11.75 3.56 10.78
C PHE A 51 11.26 2.26 11.43
N VAL A 52 10.67 2.34 12.63
CA VAL A 52 10.07 1.19 13.31
C VAL A 52 8.94 0.62 12.46
N PHE A 53 8.05 1.47 11.92
CA PHE A 53 6.95 0.98 11.08
C PHE A 53 7.44 0.28 9.81
N TYR A 54 8.35 0.91 9.05
CA TYR A 54 8.91 0.31 7.84
C TYR A 54 9.71 -0.97 8.15
N GLY A 55 10.44 -0.99 9.27
CA GLY A 55 11.18 -2.16 9.73
C GLY A 55 10.26 -3.33 10.09
N VAL A 56 9.20 -3.08 10.86
CA VAL A 56 8.22 -4.12 11.22
C VAL A 56 7.45 -4.57 9.98
N MET A 57 7.12 -3.66 9.06
CA MET A 57 6.45 -4.03 7.81
C MET A 57 7.35 -4.86 6.89
N GLY A 58 8.63 -4.52 6.78
CA GLY A 58 9.63 -5.34 6.08
C GLY A 58 9.81 -6.72 6.72
N CYS A 59 9.81 -6.80 8.05
CA CYS A 59 9.87 -8.07 8.78
C CYS A 59 8.62 -8.93 8.51
N ALA A 60 7.42 -8.34 8.57
CA ALA A 60 6.18 -9.04 8.26
C ALA A 60 6.13 -9.52 6.79
N PHE A 61 6.65 -8.73 5.85
CA PHE A 61 6.82 -9.14 4.45
C PHE A 61 7.76 -10.35 4.34
N TYR A 62 8.94 -10.26 4.97
CA TYR A 62 9.94 -11.32 4.98
C TYR A 62 9.38 -12.64 5.53
N LEU A 63 8.64 -12.57 6.65
CA LEU A 63 7.96 -13.72 7.26
C LEU A 63 6.95 -14.39 6.31
N THR A 64 6.33 -13.61 5.43
CA THR A 64 5.33 -14.11 4.46
C THR A 64 6.01 -14.76 3.24
N THR A 65 7.15 -14.23 2.81
CA THR A 65 7.89 -14.73 1.64
C THR A 65 8.71 -15.99 1.93
N GLU A 66 9.09 -16.21 3.18
CA GLU A 66 9.96 -17.32 3.53
C GLU A 66 9.31 -18.69 3.26
N VAL A 67 10.11 -19.61 2.70
CA VAL A 67 9.60 -20.90 2.23
C VAL A 67 9.53 -21.92 3.36
N VAL A 68 10.43 -21.83 4.33
CA VAL A 68 10.67 -22.83 5.39
C VAL A 68 9.72 -22.68 6.58
N LEU A 69 9.17 -21.48 6.81
CA LEU A 69 8.30 -21.20 7.95
C LEU A 69 6.98 -21.98 7.87
N PRO A 70 6.46 -22.49 9.02
CA PRO A 70 5.17 -23.18 9.06
C PRO A 70 4.04 -22.24 8.66
N MET A 71 2.95 -22.81 8.15
CA MET A 71 1.84 -22.04 7.57
C MET A 71 1.22 -21.04 8.56
N SER A 72 1.17 -21.41 9.84
CA SER A 72 0.68 -20.55 10.92
C SER A 72 1.51 -19.28 11.09
N ALA A 73 2.84 -19.37 10.94
CA ALA A 73 3.73 -18.22 11.03
C ALA A 73 3.59 -17.28 9.82
N LYS A 74 3.38 -17.82 8.61
CA LYS A 74 3.09 -17.01 7.42
C LYS A 74 1.75 -16.29 7.54
N LEU A 75 0.73 -16.97 8.07
CA LEU A 75 -0.59 -16.40 8.28
C LEU A 75 -0.55 -15.29 9.33
N PHE A 76 0.24 -15.48 10.40
CA PHE A 76 0.53 -14.42 11.37
C PHE A 76 1.25 -13.23 10.73
N GLY A 77 2.26 -13.49 9.90
CA GLY A 77 2.96 -12.45 9.14
C GLY A 77 2.04 -11.64 8.24
N LEU A 78 1.13 -12.31 7.52
CA LEU A 78 0.15 -11.66 6.64
C LEU A 78 -0.89 -10.86 7.41
N VAL A 79 -1.41 -11.39 8.52
CA VAL A 79 -2.34 -10.64 9.39
C VAL A 79 -1.64 -9.43 9.99
N LEU A 80 -0.42 -9.58 10.47
CA LEU A 80 0.41 -8.48 10.97
C LEU A 80 0.63 -7.42 9.88
N PHE A 81 0.90 -7.84 8.64
CA PHE A 81 1.08 -6.95 7.50
C PHE A 81 -0.21 -6.16 7.18
N ILE A 82 -1.38 -6.82 7.17
CA ILE A 82 -2.69 -6.17 6.99
C ILE A 82 -2.97 -5.17 8.11
N VAL A 83 -2.75 -5.56 9.36
CA VAL A 83 -2.98 -4.70 10.54
C VAL A 83 -2.08 -3.48 10.48
N LEU A 84 -0.79 -3.67 10.18
CA LEU A 84 0.17 -2.57 10.02
C LEU A 84 -0.24 -1.64 8.89
N PHE A 85 -0.73 -2.17 7.77
CA PHE A 85 -1.20 -1.34 6.66
C PHE A 85 -2.46 -0.53 7.02
N ALA A 86 -3.39 -1.10 7.77
CA ALA A 86 -4.63 -0.44 8.21
C ALA A 86 -4.40 0.58 9.34
N MET A 87 -3.40 0.36 10.19
CA MET A 87 -3.09 1.17 11.37
C MET A 87 -2.87 2.68 11.10
N PRO A 88 -2.00 3.11 10.16
CA PRO A 88 -1.84 4.53 9.85
C PRO A 88 -3.13 5.13 9.30
N GLY A 89 -3.93 4.35 8.57
CA GLY A 89 -5.19 4.81 7.98
C GLY A 89 -6.23 5.18 9.02
N PHE A 90 -6.20 4.54 10.19
CA PHE A 90 -7.12 4.80 11.30
C PHE A 90 -6.60 5.88 12.25
N LEU A 91 -5.30 5.86 12.57
CA LEU A 91 -4.70 6.78 13.54
C LEU A 91 -4.46 8.20 12.99
N TYR A 92 -4.16 8.32 11.69
CA TYR A 92 -3.75 9.61 11.07
C TYR A 92 -4.85 10.31 10.27
N SER A 93 -5.96 9.63 9.97
CA SER A 93 -7.02 10.17 9.10
C SER A 93 -7.66 11.47 9.60
N ARG A 94 -7.48 11.86 10.87
CA ARG A 94 -8.05 13.09 11.44
C ARG A 94 -7.13 14.33 11.33
N TYR A 95 -5.86 14.15 10.98
CA TYR A 95 -4.84 15.22 11.09
C TYR A 95 -4.30 15.73 9.76
N VAL A 96 -4.72 15.16 8.62
CA VAL A 96 -4.07 15.41 7.32
C VAL A 96 -5.10 15.90 6.30
N ALA A 97 -5.17 17.22 6.13
CA ALA A 97 -6.12 17.86 5.20
C ALA A 97 -5.68 17.76 3.72
N VAL A 98 -4.38 17.66 3.42
CA VAL A 98 -3.88 17.58 2.03
C VAL A 98 -2.69 16.63 1.95
N LYS A 99 -2.86 15.49 1.25
CA LYS A 99 -1.78 14.54 0.98
C LYS A 99 -0.88 15.06 -0.15
N PRO A 100 0.44 15.19 0.06
CA PRO A 100 1.35 15.51 -1.03
C PRO A 100 1.47 14.34 -2.00
N VAL A 101 1.73 14.63 -3.27
CA VAL A 101 1.80 13.62 -4.35
C VAL A 101 2.85 12.54 -4.05
N TRP A 102 4.00 12.94 -3.51
CA TRP A 102 5.09 12.01 -3.16
C TRP A 102 4.67 10.97 -2.12
N ALA A 103 3.86 11.36 -1.12
CA ALA A 103 3.38 10.43 -0.11
C ALA A 103 2.45 9.37 -0.72
N ARG A 104 1.69 9.72 -1.75
CA ARG A 104 0.86 8.75 -2.51
C ARG A 104 1.71 7.79 -3.35
N MET A 105 2.83 8.25 -3.89
CA MET A 105 3.77 7.37 -4.61
C MET A 105 4.39 6.34 -3.66
N VAL A 106 4.74 6.76 -2.45
CA VAL A 106 5.21 5.84 -1.40
C VAL A 106 4.10 4.87 -0.99
N GLU A 107 2.86 5.33 -0.79
CA GLU A 107 1.72 4.45 -0.51
C GLU A 107 1.50 3.41 -1.63
N LEU A 108 1.60 3.82 -2.90
CA LEU A 108 1.51 2.90 -4.03
C LEU A 108 2.61 1.85 -4.02
N LEU A 109 3.85 2.23 -3.71
CA LEU A 109 4.96 1.29 -3.61
C LEU A 109 4.71 0.26 -2.50
N LEU A 110 4.19 0.69 -1.35
CA LEU A 110 3.82 -0.23 -0.27
C LEU A 110 2.64 -1.14 -0.64
N LEU A 111 1.68 -0.65 -1.43
CA LEU A 111 0.55 -1.45 -1.93
C LEU A 111 0.99 -2.52 -2.93
N VAL A 112 1.99 -2.22 -3.77
CA VAL A 112 2.64 -3.24 -4.62
C VAL A 112 3.25 -4.33 -3.74
N CYS A 113 4.01 -3.95 -2.70
CA CYS A 113 4.58 -4.91 -1.75
C CYS A 113 3.48 -5.73 -1.04
N PHE A 114 2.35 -5.12 -0.71
CA PHE A 114 1.19 -5.81 -0.12
C PHE A 114 0.65 -6.88 -1.05
N ILE A 115 0.40 -6.54 -2.33
CA ILE A 115 -0.12 -7.49 -3.32
C ILE A 115 0.89 -8.62 -3.55
N ALA A 116 2.19 -8.30 -3.60
CA ALA A 116 3.23 -9.31 -3.69
C ALA A 116 3.20 -10.27 -2.49
N ALA A 117 3.08 -9.77 -1.27
CA ALA A 117 2.97 -10.60 -0.05
C ALA A 117 1.77 -11.56 -0.11
N VAL A 118 0.61 -11.04 -0.52
CA VAL A 118 -0.62 -11.85 -0.69
C VAL A 118 -0.43 -12.88 -1.81
N GLY A 119 0.22 -12.51 -2.91
CA GLY A 119 0.55 -13.42 -4.01
C GLY A 119 1.45 -14.57 -3.56
N PHE A 120 2.56 -14.27 -2.86
CA PHE A 120 3.46 -15.29 -2.31
C PHE A 120 2.78 -16.19 -1.27
N PHE A 121 1.89 -15.62 -0.45
CA PHE A 121 1.10 -16.40 0.50
C PHE A 121 0.17 -17.39 -0.22
N ILE A 122 -0.57 -16.94 -1.23
CA ILE A 122 -1.43 -17.79 -2.05
C ILE A 122 -0.61 -18.86 -2.77
N GLU A 123 0.53 -18.48 -3.35
CA GLU A 123 1.42 -19.40 -4.07
C GLU A 123 2.00 -20.48 -3.14
N SER A 124 2.19 -20.18 -1.85
CA SER A 124 2.62 -21.19 -0.87
C SER A 124 1.57 -22.29 -0.59
N TYR A 125 0.29 -22.06 -0.90
CA TYR A 125 -0.75 -23.10 -0.84
C TYR A 125 -0.76 -24.00 -2.08
N TYR A 126 -0.17 -23.57 -3.20
CA TYR A 126 -0.13 -24.35 -4.43
C TYR A 126 1.17 -25.16 -4.51
N ALA A 127 1.03 -26.48 -4.70
CA ALA A 127 2.15 -27.42 -4.66
C ALA A 127 3.17 -27.27 -5.82
N ASN A 128 2.82 -26.54 -6.90
CA ASN A 128 3.68 -26.39 -8.06
C ASN A 128 4.02 -24.91 -8.32
N ARG A 129 5.19 -24.48 -7.83
CA ARG A 129 5.77 -23.17 -8.15
C ARG A 129 6.46 -23.25 -9.51
N PHE A 130 5.90 -22.58 -10.50
CA PHE A 130 6.62 -22.35 -11.75
C PHE A 130 7.76 -21.37 -11.49
N THR A 131 8.89 -21.56 -12.16
CA THR A 131 10.04 -20.64 -12.08
C THR A 131 9.65 -19.29 -12.67
N GLN A 132 9.22 -18.36 -11.82
CA GLN A 132 8.87 -17.00 -12.23
C GLN A 132 10.13 -16.24 -12.59
N SER A 133 10.17 -15.73 -13.81
CA SER A 133 11.27 -14.91 -14.30
C SER A 133 11.10 -13.45 -13.86
N TRP A 134 12.17 -12.65 -13.97
CA TRP A 134 12.12 -11.23 -13.59
C TRP A 134 11.05 -10.45 -14.38
N GLN A 135 10.73 -10.88 -15.61
CA GLN A 135 9.70 -10.23 -16.43
C GLN A 135 8.32 -10.30 -15.78
N PHE A 136 8.01 -11.39 -15.05
CA PHE A 136 6.73 -11.53 -14.36
C PHE A 136 6.51 -10.40 -13.35
N TYR A 137 7.53 -10.10 -12.55
CA TYR A 137 7.48 -9.02 -11.57
C TYR A 137 7.44 -7.64 -12.23
N ALA A 138 8.22 -7.43 -13.30
CA ALA A 138 8.22 -6.17 -14.03
C ALA A 138 6.83 -5.86 -14.63
N ILE A 139 6.20 -6.84 -15.29
CA ILE A 139 4.85 -6.71 -15.85
C ILE A 139 3.83 -6.44 -14.74
N GLY A 140 3.91 -7.16 -13.61
CA GLY A 140 3.03 -6.94 -12.46
C GLY A 140 3.09 -5.52 -11.90
N ILE A 141 4.30 -4.96 -11.76
CA ILE A 141 4.50 -3.58 -11.28
C ILE A 141 3.96 -2.58 -12.31
N CYS A 142 4.27 -2.76 -13.60
CA CYS A 142 3.77 -1.89 -14.67
C CYS A 142 2.24 -1.89 -14.74
N LEU A 143 1.61 -3.06 -14.66
CA LEU A 143 0.16 -3.20 -14.64
C LEU A 143 -0.45 -2.53 -13.41
N PHE A 144 0.16 -2.68 -12.23
CA PHE A 144 -0.33 -2.02 -11.03
C PHE A 144 -0.30 -0.48 -11.15
N VAL A 145 0.79 0.06 -11.67
CA VAL A 145 0.92 1.51 -11.92
C VAL A 145 -0.11 1.99 -12.95
N LEU A 146 -0.37 1.20 -13.99
CA LEU A 146 -1.42 1.50 -14.98
C LEU A 146 -2.81 1.52 -14.33
N LEU A 147 -3.12 0.56 -13.46
CA LEU A 147 -4.40 0.49 -12.72
C LEU A 147 -4.57 1.64 -11.71
N ALA A 148 -3.47 2.23 -11.25
CA ALA A 148 -3.46 3.40 -10.37
C ALA A 148 -3.74 4.72 -11.12
N PHE A 149 -3.53 4.76 -12.43
CA PHE A 149 -3.73 5.94 -13.28
C PHE A 149 -5.14 6.54 -13.25
N PRO A 150 -6.26 5.78 -13.35
CA PRO A 150 -7.60 6.37 -13.29
C PRO A 150 -7.86 7.12 -11.98
N GLY A 151 -7.44 6.56 -10.83
CA GLY A 151 -7.53 7.24 -9.55
C GLY A 151 -6.68 8.52 -9.49
N PHE A 152 -5.47 8.49 -10.07
CA PHE A 152 -4.61 9.66 -10.18
C PHE A 152 -5.26 10.78 -10.99
N VAL A 153 -5.79 10.48 -12.18
CA VAL A 153 -6.43 11.45 -13.08
C VAL A 153 -7.66 12.07 -12.43
N TRP A 154 -8.57 11.25 -11.90
CA TRP A 154 -9.79 11.72 -11.27
C TRP A 154 -9.50 12.73 -10.15
N ARG A 155 -8.49 12.46 -9.32
CA ARG A 155 -8.19 13.32 -8.17
C ARG A 155 -7.37 14.56 -8.52
N HIS A 156 -6.43 14.48 -9.46
CA HIS A 156 -5.52 15.61 -9.73
C HIS A 156 -5.94 16.46 -10.94
N LEU A 157 -6.55 15.85 -11.95
CA LEU A 157 -6.95 16.54 -13.18
C LEU A 157 -8.43 16.95 -13.15
N MET A 158 -9.32 16.15 -12.56
CA MET A 158 -10.75 16.50 -12.54
C MET A 158 -11.18 17.26 -11.29
N ARG A 159 -10.53 17.01 -10.14
CA ARG A 159 -10.76 17.76 -8.91
C ARG A 159 -9.66 18.79 -8.70
N HIS A 160 -9.73 19.91 -9.42
CA HIS A 160 -8.91 21.08 -9.11
C HIS A 160 -9.35 21.66 -7.75
N PRO A 161 -8.46 21.80 -6.75
CA PRO A 161 -8.79 22.44 -5.48
C PRO A 161 -8.99 23.97 -5.54
N GLY A 162 -8.99 24.60 -6.73
CA GLY A 162 -8.76 26.05 -6.83
C GLY A 162 -9.44 26.85 -7.95
N LEU A 163 -10.44 26.33 -8.66
CA LEU A 163 -11.12 27.10 -9.72
C LEU A 163 -12.60 27.35 -9.43
N GLY A 164 -12.91 27.84 -8.22
CA GLY A 164 -14.29 28.16 -7.81
C GLY A 164 -14.46 29.38 -6.92
N GLN A 165 -13.44 30.24 -6.75
CA GLN A 165 -13.52 31.45 -5.90
C GLN A 165 -13.16 32.76 -6.63
N GLY A 166 -13.31 32.82 -7.96
CA GLY A 166 -12.79 33.94 -8.75
C GLY A 166 -13.75 34.58 -9.75
N HIS A 167 -15.08 34.50 -9.57
CA HIS A 167 -16.03 35.30 -10.37
C HIS A 167 -17.40 35.40 -9.68
N MET A 168 -17.49 36.29 -8.69
CA MET A 168 -18.73 36.94 -8.25
C MET A 168 -18.32 38.36 -7.80
N GLU A 169 -17.73 39.13 -8.72
CA GLU A 169 -17.67 40.59 -8.66
C GLU A 169 -18.65 41.15 -9.69
#